data_AF-A0A4U5P9W6-F1
#
_entry.id   AF-A0A4U5P9W6-F1
#
_cell.length_a   1.000
_cell.length_b   1.000
_cell.length_c   1.000
_cell.angle_alpha   90.00
_cell.angle_beta   90.00
_cell.angle_gamma   90.00
#
_symmetry.space_group_name_H-M   'P 1'
#
loop_
_entity.id
_entity.type
_entity.pdbx_description
1 polymer ?
#
loop_
_entity_poly.entity_id
_entity_poly.type
_entity_poly.pdbx_seq_one_letter_code
_entity_poly.pdbx_strand_id
1 'polypeptide(L)'
;MNVLIKKVQAWLNCVRWKKAMYGAWSVIKLKNKILYRAECLKRIQSYVRGHLARKLHMPRIASFKRANALHGQTEALNATASKMKDSSRAAWTSHITSLKEQIQATILSLKKESVRPTSDYKNSVNNLEAGVRKVVEGMQKQIAADEAARIREMEEKLEQERLKAAAEEKDRLEQEKARQERRLLEEARKKEEEVHLKAQAVRDAAEREAEEQRRRRIAALEQERLDEELARRLAHDDKRKMVAEAPPISHSGTLNNGSNGNGYDLSKITFAELRDTINTSNNIELLEACRAEFHRRLRAYNAWKGNNEPHGAPGNGPQMPVFEEAKLASPVVSRSKNLIQRYFKVPYTSASGATGYWYAHFSGQFIVRQMEIQPSGYPILLMAGKDDEKMCVVTLNESGLTRKKGAEVLEYEFESIWAGYGGGPYDVGRLRKS
;
A
#
# COMPACT_ATOMS: atom_id res chain seq x y z
N MET A 1 -36.14 -99.75 49.41
CA MET A 1 -35.31 -100.04 48.22
C MET A 1 -35.94 -99.54 46.91
N ASN A 2 -37.19 -99.90 46.58
CA ASN A 2 -37.85 -99.53 45.31
C ASN A 2 -37.98 -98.02 45.02
N VAL A 3 -38.22 -97.19 46.06
CA VAL A 3 -38.29 -95.72 45.91
C VAL A 3 -36.94 -95.13 45.49
N LEU A 4 -35.83 -95.65 46.02
CA LEU A 4 -34.49 -95.21 45.66
C LEU A 4 -34.16 -95.56 44.21
N ILE A 5 -34.49 -96.79 43.78
CA ILE A 5 -34.29 -97.25 42.40
C ILE A 5 -35.02 -96.33 41.41
N LYS A 6 -36.29 -95.99 41.69
CA LYS A 6 -37.06 -95.06 40.85
C LYS A 6 -36.43 -93.66 40.76
N LYS A 7 -35.92 -93.13 41.89
CA LYS A 7 -35.22 -91.82 41.92
C LYS A 7 -33.93 -91.85 41.10
N VAL A 8 -33.13 -92.91 41.23
CA VAL A 8 -31.89 -93.08 40.46
C VAL A 8 -32.19 -93.23 38.97
N GLN A 9 -33.22 -93.99 38.59
CA GLN A 9 -33.62 -94.12 37.18
C GLN A 9 -34.09 -92.80 36.58
N ALA A 10 -34.88 -92.01 37.31
CA ALA A 10 -35.27 -90.67 36.89
C ALA A 10 -34.04 -89.75 36.72
N TRP A 11 -33.10 -89.79 37.68
CA TRP A 11 -31.86 -89.03 37.59
C TRP A 11 -31.00 -89.44 36.38
N LEU A 12 -30.82 -90.74 36.13
CA LEU A 12 -30.08 -91.24 34.96
C LEU A 12 -30.71 -90.77 33.65
N ASN A 13 -32.04 -90.78 33.55
CA ASN A 13 -32.76 -90.24 32.39
C ASN A 13 -32.48 -88.73 32.23
N CYS A 14 -32.57 -87.95 33.32
CA CYS A 14 -32.24 -86.53 33.28
C CYS A 14 -30.78 -86.26 32.88
N VAL A 15 -29.82 -87.04 33.39
CA VAL A 15 -28.40 -86.90 33.02
C VAL A 15 -28.17 -87.26 31.55
N ARG A 16 -28.83 -88.30 31.04
CA ARG A 16 -28.76 -88.68 29.62
C ARG A 16 -29.26 -87.55 28.72
N TRP A 17 -30.39 -86.92 29.07
CA TRP A 17 -30.91 -85.76 28.35
C TRP A 17 -29.98 -84.55 28.45
N LYS A 18 -29.49 -84.23 29.64
CA LYS A 18 -28.51 -83.14 29.82
C LYS A 18 -27.27 -83.37 28.98
N LYS A 19 -26.73 -84.59 28.95
CA LYS A 19 -25.56 -84.95 28.11
C LYS A 19 -25.85 -84.69 26.62
N ALA A 20 -27.03 -85.08 26.12
CA ALA A 20 -27.43 -84.81 24.74
C ALA A 20 -27.59 -83.31 24.46
N MET A 21 -28.25 -82.56 25.36
CA MET A 21 -28.43 -81.10 25.26
C MET A 21 -27.09 -80.36 25.24
N TYR A 22 -26.18 -80.67 26.16
CA TYR A 22 -24.83 -80.08 26.19
C TYR A 22 -24.00 -80.48 24.97
N GLY A 23 -24.15 -81.71 24.47
CA GLY A 23 -23.56 -82.14 23.21
C GLY A 23 -24.01 -81.28 22.03
N ALA A 24 -25.33 -81.12 21.86
CA ALA A 24 -25.90 -80.26 20.82
C ALA A 24 -25.46 -78.80 20.96
N TRP A 25 -25.47 -78.25 22.18
CA TRP A 25 -25.01 -76.88 22.43
C TRP A 25 -23.53 -76.68 22.11
N SER A 26 -22.69 -77.66 22.42
CA SER A 26 -21.26 -77.63 22.10
C SER A 26 -21.01 -77.64 20.59
N VAL A 27 -21.77 -78.45 19.84
CA VAL A 27 -21.71 -78.47 18.37
C VAL A 27 -22.14 -77.11 17.79
N ILE A 28 -23.23 -76.52 18.30
CA ILE A 28 -23.68 -75.18 17.86
C ILE A 28 -22.61 -74.12 18.16
N LYS A 29 -22.01 -74.14 19.36
CA LYS A 29 -20.91 -73.21 19.71
C LYS A 29 -19.72 -73.37 18.78
N LEU A 30 -19.34 -74.62 18.47
CA LEU A 30 -18.22 -74.90 17.57
C LEU A 30 -18.49 -74.39 16.16
N LYS A 31 -19.68 -74.68 15.60
CA LYS A 31 -20.14 -74.15 14.31
C LYS A 31 -20.03 -72.63 14.28
N ASN A 32 -20.59 -71.95 15.29
CA ASN A 32 -20.59 -70.49 15.35
C ASN A 32 -19.17 -69.93 15.51
N LYS A 33 -18.28 -70.61 16.25
CA LYS A 33 -16.88 -70.19 16.38
C LYS A 33 -16.10 -70.33 15.08
N ILE A 34 -16.32 -71.39 14.31
CA ILE A 34 -15.72 -71.58 12.98
C ILE A 34 -16.18 -70.46 12.04
N LEU A 35 -17.49 -70.19 11.98
CA LEU A 35 -18.04 -69.11 11.16
C LEU A 35 -17.48 -67.74 11.57
N TYR A 36 -17.42 -67.46 12.88
CA TYR A 36 -16.83 -66.23 13.40
C TYR A 36 -15.36 -66.06 12.97
N ARG A 37 -14.54 -67.12 13.10
CA ARG A 37 -13.13 -67.08 12.66
C ARG A 37 -13.00 -66.88 11.16
N ALA A 38 -13.89 -67.49 10.37
CA ALA A 38 -13.92 -67.29 8.92
C ALA A 38 -14.22 -65.82 8.56
N GLU A 39 -15.19 -65.17 9.23
CA GLU A 39 -15.46 -63.74 9.07
C GLU A 39 -14.24 -62.87 9.43
N CYS A 40 -13.58 -63.16 10.56
CA CYS A 40 -12.36 -62.45 10.94
C CYS A 40 -11.26 -62.58 9.87
N LEU A 41 -11.08 -63.78 9.31
CA LEU A 41 -10.10 -64.03 8.25
C LEU A 41 -10.44 -63.25 6.98
N LYS A 42 -11.71 -63.24 6.54
CA LYS A 42 -12.14 -62.42 5.40
C LYS A 42 -11.78 -60.94 5.60
N ARG A 43 -11.99 -60.42 6.82
CA ARG A 43 -11.64 -59.04 7.17
C ARG A 43 -10.14 -58.79 7.04
N ILE A 44 -9.30 -59.66 7.61
CA ILE A 44 -7.83 -59.56 7.49
C ILE A 44 -7.41 -59.61 6.02
N GLN A 45 -7.93 -60.56 5.25
CA GLN A 45 -7.61 -60.70 3.83
C GLN A 45 -8.01 -59.45 3.03
N SER A 46 -9.14 -58.82 3.33
CA SER A 46 -9.56 -57.55 2.71
C SER A 46 -8.54 -56.44 2.98
N TYR A 47 -8.10 -56.27 4.23
CA TYR A 47 -7.08 -55.28 4.58
C TYR A 47 -5.75 -55.54 3.87
N VAL A 48 -5.30 -56.80 3.80
CA VAL A 48 -4.06 -57.18 3.12
C VAL A 48 -4.15 -56.92 1.62
N ARG A 49 -5.24 -57.34 0.96
CA ARG A 49 -5.47 -57.06 -0.47
C ARG A 49 -5.48 -55.56 -0.74
N GLY A 50 -6.15 -54.77 0.11
CA GLY A 50 -6.17 -53.32 0.01
C GLY A 50 -4.78 -52.68 0.20
N HIS A 51 -3.98 -53.17 1.16
CA HIS A 51 -2.62 -52.70 1.37
C HIS A 51 -1.72 -52.98 0.16
N LEU A 52 -1.75 -54.20 -0.38
CA LEU A 52 -0.97 -54.59 -1.56
C LEU A 52 -1.36 -53.75 -2.79
N ALA A 53 -2.66 -53.56 -3.03
CA ALA A 53 -3.14 -52.73 -4.13
C ALA A 53 -2.67 -51.27 -3.99
N ARG A 54 -2.73 -50.69 -2.77
CA ARG A 54 -2.20 -49.35 -2.52
C ARG A 54 -0.68 -49.30 -2.71
N LYS A 55 0.06 -50.26 -2.17
CA LYS A 55 1.52 -50.30 -2.33
C LYS A 55 1.94 -50.36 -3.80
N LEU A 56 1.19 -51.10 -4.61
CA LEU A 56 1.43 -51.24 -6.04
C LEU A 56 1.06 -49.98 -6.84
N HIS A 57 -0.13 -49.41 -6.61
CA HIS A 57 -0.67 -48.37 -7.49
C HIS A 57 -0.56 -46.94 -6.94
N MET A 58 -0.37 -46.73 -5.63
CA MET A 58 -0.27 -45.38 -5.05
C MET A 58 0.87 -44.54 -5.64
N PRO A 59 2.07 -45.08 -5.92
CA PRO A 59 3.12 -44.30 -6.57
C PRO A 59 2.71 -43.76 -7.95
N ARG A 60 2.01 -44.59 -8.75
CA ARG A 60 1.44 -44.22 -10.04
C ARG A 60 0.38 -43.13 -9.89
N ILE A 61 -0.56 -43.30 -8.96
CA ILE A 61 -1.64 -42.33 -8.69
C ILE A 61 -1.09 -40.99 -8.19
N ALA A 62 -0.12 -41.02 -7.28
CA ALA A 62 0.52 -39.81 -6.76
C ALA A 62 1.25 -39.04 -7.88
N SER A 63 1.97 -39.76 -8.74
CA SER A 63 2.66 -39.18 -9.90
C SER A 63 1.67 -38.62 -10.93
N PHE A 64 0.55 -39.33 -11.16
CA PHE A 64 -0.53 -38.85 -12.02
C PHE A 64 -1.19 -37.57 -11.49
N LYS A 65 -1.47 -37.50 -10.18
CA LYS A 65 -2.02 -36.29 -9.55
C LYS A 65 -1.07 -35.09 -9.70
N ARG A 66 0.24 -35.29 -9.47
CA ARG A 66 1.24 -34.24 -9.68
C ARG A 66 1.33 -33.80 -11.14
N ALA A 67 1.36 -34.72 -12.10
CA ALA A 67 1.39 -34.39 -13.53
C ALA A 67 0.14 -33.59 -13.96
N ASN A 68 -1.05 -33.93 -13.46
CA ASN A 68 -2.27 -33.14 -13.71
C ASN A 68 -2.21 -31.75 -13.08
N ALA A 69 -1.62 -31.61 -11.89
CA ALA A 69 -1.42 -30.29 -11.29
C ALA A 69 -0.50 -29.42 -12.16
N LEU A 70 0.59 -29.98 -12.68
CA LEU A 70 1.45 -29.28 -13.65
C LEU A 70 0.69 -28.92 -14.94
N HIS A 71 -0.17 -29.80 -15.43
CA HIS A 71 -1.02 -29.51 -16.58
C HIS A 71 -1.90 -28.28 -16.32
N GLY A 72 -2.55 -28.20 -15.15
CA GLY A 72 -3.34 -27.02 -14.75
C GLY A 72 -2.52 -25.73 -14.66
N GLN A 73 -1.25 -25.81 -14.26
CA GLN A 73 -0.35 -24.66 -14.22
C GLN A 73 0.04 -24.14 -15.61
N THR A 74 -0.04 -24.97 -16.66
CA THR A 74 0.29 -24.51 -18.03
C THR A 74 -0.63 -23.40 -18.53
N GLU A 75 -1.89 -23.35 -18.08
CA GLU A 75 -2.83 -22.27 -18.41
C GLU A 75 -2.40 -20.95 -17.74
N ALA A 76 -1.91 -20.99 -16.50
CA ALA A 76 -1.37 -19.81 -15.82
C ALA A 76 -0.07 -19.31 -16.49
N LEU A 77 0.79 -20.22 -16.97
CA LEU A 77 1.96 -19.85 -17.77
C LEU A 77 1.54 -19.17 -19.07
N ASN A 78 0.53 -19.70 -19.75
CA ASN A 78 0.02 -19.12 -20.99
C ASN A 78 -0.58 -17.72 -20.78
N ALA A 79 -1.34 -17.52 -19.69
CA ALA A 79 -1.86 -16.21 -19.28
C ALA A 79 -0.75 -15.21 -18.87
N THR A 80 0.41 -15.71 -18.43
CA THR A 80 1.58 -14.87 -18.15
C THR A 80 2.26 -14.48 -19.46
N ALA A 81 2.45 -15.44 -20.38
CA ALA A 81 3.02 -15.19 -21.69
C ALA A 81 2.20 -14.18 -22.51
N SER A 82 0.87 -14.20 -22.41
CA SER A 82 0.02 -13.23 -23.11
C SER A 82 0.24 -11.77 -22.66
N LYS A 83 0.74 -11.54 -21.44
CA LYS A 83 1.07 -10.20 -20.91
C LYS A 83 2.48 -9.73 -21.28
N MET A 84 3.33 -10.63 -21.79
CA MET A 84 4.68 -10.29 -22.23
C MET A 84 4.68 -9.51 -23.54
N LYS A 85 5.82 -8.92 -23.91
CA LYS A 85 6.00 -8.17 -25.15
C LYS A 85 5.76 -9.07 -26.38
N ASP A 86 5.16 -8.52 -27.43
CA ASP A 86 4.80 -9.26 -28.66
C ASP A 86 6.00 -10.00 -29.28
N SER A 87 7.20 -9.41 -29.21
CA SER A 87 8.44 -9.97 -29.76
C SER A 87 8.89 -11.26 -29.07
N SER A 88 8.64 -11.41 -27.76
CA SER A 88 9.04 -12.58 -26.97
C SER A 88 7.88 -13.58 -26.80
N ARG A 89 6.63 -13.12 -26.92
CA ARG A 89 5.42 -13.92 -26.72
C ARG A 89 5.38 -15.20 -27.54
N ALA A 90 5.65 -15.12 -28.85
CA ALA A 90 5.54 -16.27 -29.75
C ALA A 90 6.47 -17.43 -29.35
N ALA A 91 7.71 -17.12 -28.95
CA ALA A 91 8.69 -18.11 -28.51
C ALA A 91 8.24 -18.78 -27.20
N TRP A 92 7.78 -18.00 -26.21
CA TRP A 92 7.33 -18.54 -24.93
C TRP A 92 6.03 -19.35 -25.06
N THR A 93 5.08 -18.91 -25.88
CA THR A 93 3.87 -19.69 -26.17
C THR A 93 4.21 -21.04 -26.82
N SER A 94 5.18 -21.09 -27.73
CA SER A 94 5.68 -22.35 -28.30
C SER A 94 6.30 -23.26 -27.24
N HIS A 95 7.17 -22.73 -26.37
CA HIS A 95 7.75 -23.49 -25.26
C HIS A 95 6.70 -24.03 -24.29
N ILE A 96 5.70 -23.23 -23.92
CA ILE A 96 4.59 -23.65 -23.05
C ILE A 96 3.76 -24.75 -23.72
N THR A 97 3.54 -24.65 -25.04
CA THR A 97 2.77 -25.64 -25.81
C THR A 97 3.52 -26.98 -25.85
N SER A 98 4.82 -26.97 -26.15
CA SER A 98 5.65 -28.17 -26.11
C SER A 98 5.67 -28.82 -24.71
N LEU A 99 5.79 -28.00 -23.66
CA LEU A 99 5.71 -28.48 -22.28
C LEU A 99 4.34 -29.11 -21.97
N LYS A 100 3.25 -28.49 -22.42
CA LYS A 100 1.89 -28.99 -22.28
C LYS A 100 1.72 -30.35 -22.95
N GLU A 101 2.25 -30.53 -24.16
CA GLU A 101 2.25 -31.80 -24.89
C GLU A 101 3.07 -32.88 -24.16
N GLN A 102 4.25 -32.55 -23.64
CA GLN A 102 5.08 -33.48 -22.85
C GLN A 102 4.38 -33.94 -21.57
N ILE A 103 3.72 -33.00 -20.87
CA ILE A 103 2.92 -33.30 -19.68
C ILE A 103 1.76 -34.24 -20.05
N GLN A 104 1.01 -33.94 -21.13
CA GLN A 104 -0.09 -34.78 -21.60
C GLN A 104 0.38 -36.18 -22.01
N ALA A 105 1.48 -36.29 -22.75
CA ALA A 105 2.07 -37.57 -23.13
C ALA A 105 2.44 -38.40 -21.89
N THR A 106 3.00 -37.77 -20.87
CA THR A 106 3.33 -38.43 -19.59
C THR A 106 2.07 -38.87 -18.85
N ILE A 107 1.04 -38.03 -18.78
CA ILE A 107 -0.27 -38.38 -18.20
C ILE A 107 -0.87 -39.60 -18.89
N LEU A 108 -0.82 -39.66 -20.22
CA LEU A 108 -1.29 -40.82 -20.99
C LEU A 108 -0.43 -42.06 -20.72
N SER A 109 0.89 -41.92 -20.64
CA SER A 109 1.81 -43.01 -20.29
C SER A 109 1.53 -43.56 -18.89
N LEU A 110 1.21 -42.70 -17.93
CA LEU A 110 0.83 -43.07 -16.56
C LEU A 110 -0.54 -43.78 -16.48
N LYS A 111 -1.45 -43.49 -17.42
CA LYS A 111 -2.75 -44.18 -17.53
C LYS A 111 -2.63 -45.56 -18.17
N LYS A 112 -1.68 -45.76 -19.09
CA LYS A 112 -1.49 -47.07 -19.74
C LYS A 112 -1.07 -48.12 -18.70
N GLU A 113 -1.73 -49.27 -18.74
CA GLU A 113 -1.62 -50.37 -17.78
C GLU A 113 -0.24 -51.06 -17.88
N SER A 114 0.78 -50.45 -17.29
CA SER A 114 2.11 -51.05 -17.13
C SER A 114 2.63 -50.68 -15.75
N VAL A 115 2.74 -51.69 -14.89
CA VAL A 115 3.38 -51.54 -13.58
C VAL A 115 4.86 -51.33 -13.82
N ARG A 116 5.37 -50.19 -13.33
CA ARG A 116 6.78 -49.82 -13.39
C ARG A 116 7.33 -49.65 -11.97
N PRO A 117 8.66 -49.70 -11.80
CA PRO A 117 9.32 -49.30 -10.57
C PRO A 117 8.86 -47.92 -10.08
N THR A 118 8.80 -47.74 -8.75
CA THR A 118 8.39 -46.47 -8.13
C THR A 118 9.31 -45.31 -8.50
N SER A 119 10.60 -45.58 -8.72
CA SER A 119 11.58 -44.61 -9.21
C SER A 119 11.16 -43.99 -10.52
N ASP A 120 10.66 -44.79 -11.45
CA ASP A 120 10.41 -44.36 -12.83
C ASP A 120 9.26 -43.35 -12.88
N TYR A 121 8.18 -43.63 -12.14
CA TYR A 121 7.07 -42.70 -12.01
C TYR A 121 7.50 -41.37 -11.39
N LYS A 122 8.34 -41.42 -10.34
CA LYS A 122 8.86 -40.23 -9.68
C LYS A 122 9.76 -39.44 -10.63
N ASN A 123 10.68 -40.11 -11.32
CA ASN A 123 11.64 -39.49 -12.22
C ASN A 123 10.94 -38.82 -13.41
N SER A 124 9.95 -39.48 -14.03
CA SER A 124 9.18 -38.87 -15.12
C SER A 124 8.51 -37.56 -14.68
N VAL A 125 7.88 -37.53 -13.50
CA VAL A 125 7.24 -36.31 -13.00
C VAL A 125 8.26 -35.26 -12.56
N ASN A 126 9.35 -35.66 -11.90
CA ASN A 126 10.40 -34.74 -11.48
C ASN A 126 11.06 -34.06 -12.70
N ASN A 127 11.22 -34.78 -13.82
CA ASN A 127 11.70 -34.20 -15.07
C ASN A 127 10.73 -33.14 -15.62
N LEU A 128 9.40 -33.38 -15.52
CA LEU A 128 8.40 -32.37 -15.90
C LEU A 128 8.44 -31.16 -14.95
N GLU A 129 8.56 -31.37 -13.64
CA GLU A 129 8.69 -30.30 -12.65
C GLU A 129 9.94 -29.44 -12.93
N ALA A 130 11.07 -30.07 -13.29
CA ALA A 130 12.28 -29.36 -13.70
C ALA A 130 12.09 -28.57 -15.01
N GLY A 131 11.38 -29.14 -16.00
CA GLY A 131 11.03 -28.46 -17.25
C GLY A 131 10.15 -27.22 -17.02
N VAL A 132 9.08 -27.37 -16.21
CA VAL A 132 8.20 -26.25 -15.80
C VAL A 132 9.00 -25.17 -15.09
N ARG A 133 9.86 -25.55 -14.12
CA ARG A 133 10.72 -24.62 -13.39
C ARG A 133 11.63 -23.82 -14.33
N LYS A 134 12.28 -24.49 -15.29
CA LYS A 134 13.16 -23.83 -16.27
C LYS A 134 12.39 -22.81 -17.12
N VAL A 135 11.16 -23.13 -17.53
CA VAL A 135 10.31 -22.18 -18.27
C VAL A 135 9.92 -20.98 -17.40
N VAL A 136 9.53 -21.21 -16.14
CA VAL A 136 9.19 -20.13 -15.19
C VAL A 136 10.38 -19.21 -14.97
N GLU A 137 11.56 -19.75 -14.66
CA GLU A 137 12.78 -18.96 -14.44
C GLU A 137 13.18 -18.18 -15.70
N GLY A 138 13.05 -18.79 -16.87
CA GLY A 138 13.31 -18.13 -18.15
C GLY A 138 12.34 -16.98 -18.44
N MET A 139 11.04 -17.19 -18.22
CA MET A 139 10.03 -16.14 -18.37
C MET A 139 10.24 -15.00 -17.38
N GLN A 140 10.55 -15.30 -16.11
CA GLN A 140 10.84 -14.27 -15.09
C GLN A 140 12.04 -13.40 -15.50
N LYS A 141 13.12 -14.01 -15.99
CA LYS A 141 14.29 -13.26 -16.50
C LYS A 141 13.93 -12.38 -17.69
N GLN A 142 13.10 -12.87 -18.61
CA GLN A 142 12.66 -12.07 -19.76
C GLN A 142 11.77 -10.90 -19.33
N ILE A 143 10.83 -11.13 -18.41
CA ILE A 143 9.97 -10.06 -17.86
C ILE A 143 10.82 -9.00 -17.18
N ALA A 144 11.78 -9.39 -16.34
CA ALA A 144 12.69 -8.47 -15.68
C ALA A 144 13.55 -7.67 -16.68
N ALA A 145 14.02 -8.31 -17.77
CA ALA A 145 14.76 -7.63 -18.82
C ALA A 145 13.88 -6.64 -19.60
N ASP A 146 12.63 -7.00 -19.90
CA ASP A 146 11.67 -6.14 -20.59
C ASP A 146 11.27 -4.93 -19.70
N GLU A 147 11.10 -5.13 -18.39
CA GLU A 147 10.84 -4.05 -17.41
C GLU A 147 12.05 -3.12 -17.27
N ALA A 148 13.27 -3.67 -17.17
CA ALA A 148 14.49 -2.87 -17.12
C ALA A 148 14.69 -2.03 -18.39
N ALA A 149 14.35 -2.57 -19.56
CA ALA A 149 14.40 -1.83 -20.82
C ALA A 149 13.37 -0.67 -20.84
N ARG A 150 12.16 -0.89 -20.33
CA ARG A 150 11.15 0.18 -20.19
C ARG A 150 11.58 1.28 -19.23
N ILE A 151 12.21 0.91 -18.11
CA ILE A 151 12.74 1.88 -17.15
C ILE A 151 13.81 2.75 -17.81
N ARG A 152 14.76 2.15 -18.54
CA ARG A 152 15.78 2.91 -19.30
C ARG A 152 15.18 3.85 -20.34
N GLU A 153 14.20 3.38 -21.11
CA GLU A 153 13.51 4.24 -22.09
C GLU A 153 12.77 5.41 -21.42
N MET A 154 12.22 5.19 -20.22
CA MET A 154 11.57 6.24 -19.44
C MET A 154 12.59 7.22 -18.84
N GLU A 155 13.71 6.73 -18.31
CA GLU A 155 14.82 7.55 -17.80
C GLU A 155 15.42 8.43 -18.91
N GLU A 156 15.64 7.88 -20.11
CA GLU A 156 16.13 8.64 -21.26
C GLU A 156 15.14 9.73 -21.69
N LYS A 157 13.83 9.44 -21.70
CA LYS A 157 12.80 10.45 -22.00
C LYS A 157 12.76 11.55 -20.93
N LEU A 158 12.87 11.19 -19.66
CA LEU A 158 12.90 12.14 -18.55
C LEU A 158 14.14 13.03 -18.61
N GLU A 159 15.31 12.46 -18.93
CA GLU A 159 16.56 13.22 -19.06
C GLU A 159 16.49 14.18 -20.27
N GLN A 160 15.93 13.73 -21.40
CA GLN A 160 15.69 14.60 -22.55
C GLN A 160 14.71 15.74 -22.22
N GLU A 161 13.65 15.48 -21.46
CA GLU A 161 12.71 16.50 -21.01
C GLU A 161 13.38 17.48 -20.05
N ARG A 162 14.23 16.99 -19.14
CA ARG A 162 15.01 17.82 -18.20
C ARG A 162 16.00 18.72 -18.93
N LEU A 163 16.68 18.22 -19.95
CA LEU A 163 17.60 19.00 -20.78
C LEU A 163 16.86 20.09 -21.57
N LYS A 164 15.68 19.78 -22.11
CA LYS A 164 14.82 20.78 -22.78
C LYS A 164 14.35 21.85 -21.80
N ALA A 165 13.86 21.46 -20.62
CA ALA A 165 13.43 22.40 -19.59
C ALA A 165 14.58 23.30 -19.10
N ALA A 166 15.79 22.75 -18.92
CA ALA A 166 16.97 23.52 -18.56
C ALA A 166 17.42 24.48 -19.67
N ALA A 167 17.31 24.08 -20.94
CA ALA A 167 17.59 24.95 -22.07
C ALA A 167 16.58 26.11 -22.17
N GLU A 168 15.29 25.83 -21.97
CA GLU A 168 14.22 26.85 -21.92
C GLU A 168 14.40 27.80 -20.72
N GLU A 169 14.82 27.31 -19.55
CA GLU A 169 15.11 28.14 -18.39
C GLU A 169 16.32 29.05 -18.65
N LYS A 170 17.38 28.51 -19.26
CA LYS A 170 18.56 29.29 -19.62
C LYS A 170 18.23 30.38 -20.64
N ASP A 171 17.42 30.07 -21.66
CA ASP A 171 16.97 31.05 -22.64
C ASP A 171 16.10 32.15 -21.99
N ARG A 172 15.22 31.80 -21.04
CA ARG A 172 14.48 32.80 -20.24
C ARG A 172 15.39 33.73 -19.46
N LEU A 173 16.41 33.19 -18.79
CA LEU A 173 17.39 33.98 -18.03
C LEU A 173 18.21 34.90 -18.95
N GLU A 174 18.61 34.43 -20.13
CA GLU A 174 19.31 35.25 -21.12
C GLU A 174 18.39 36.36 -21.68
N GLN A 175 17.11 36.07 -21.95
CA GLN A 175 16.12 37.07 -22.36
C GLN A 175 15.85 38.10 -21.26
N GLU A 176 15.78 37.70 -19.98
CA GLU A 176 15.63 38.64 -18.87
C GLU A 176 16.85 39.54 -18.70
N LYS A 177 18.06 38.99 -18.80
CA LYS A 177 19.31 39.79 -18.78
C LYS A 177 19.37 40.77 -19.94
N ALA A 178 19.04 40.34 -21.16
CA ALA A 178 19.01 41.23 -22.33
C ALA A 178 17.96 42.35 -22.17
N ARG A 179 16.82 42.08 -21.54
CA ARG A 179 15.82 43.12 -21.20
C ARG A 179 16.31 44.07 -20.12
N GLN A 180 17.02 43.59 -19.11
CA GLN A 180 17.62 44.42 -18.07
C GLN A 180 18.73 45.32 -18.64
N GLU A 181 19.63 44.77 -19.47
CA GLU A 181 20.67 45.55 -20.14
C GLU A 181 20.10 46.62 -21.06
N ARG A 182 19.04 46.32 -21.83
CA ARG A 182 18.33 47.33 -22.63
C ARG A 182 17.75 48.47 -21.78
N ARG A 183 17.15 48.16 -20.64
CA ARG A 183 16.61 49.19 -19.71
C ARG A 183 17.73 50.06 -19.13
N LEU A 184 18.84 49.45 -18.74
CA LEU A 184 20.00 50.19 -18.22
C LEU A 184 20.62 51.10 -19.30
N LEU A 185 20.70 50.65 -20.55
CA LEU A 185 21.17 51.46 -21.68
C LEU A 185 20.23 52.65 -21.97
N GLU A 186 18.92 52.42 -21.91
CA GLU A 186 17.91 53.46 -22.16
C GLU A 186 17.87 54.51 -21.04
N GLU A 187 18.03 54.10 -19.78
CA GLU A 187 18.18 55.02 -18.65
C GLU A 187 19.50 55.81 -18.71
N ALA A 188 20.60 55.19 -19.17
CA ALA A 188 21.87 55.89 -19.37
C ALA A 188 21.76 56.96 -20.47
N ARG A 189 21.14 56.62 -21.61
CA ARG A 189 20.90 57.57 -22.71
C ARG A 189 20.03 58.76 -22.28
N LYS A 190 18.99 58.49 -21.47
CA LYS A 190 18.11 59.53 -20.94
C LYS A 190 18.81 60.45 -19.93
N LYS A 191 19.71 59.91 -19.11
CA LYS A 191 20.55 60.72 -18.20
C LYS A 191 21.55 61.59 -18.96
N GLU A 192 22.14 61.09 -20.05
CA GLU A 192 23.01 61.89 -20.92
C GLU A 192 22.26 63.03 -21.61
N GLU A 193 21.06 62.77 -22.14
CA GLU A 193 20.19 63.80 -22.74
C GLU A 193 19.76 64.85 -21.70
N GLU A 194 19.43 64.46 -20.47
CA GLU A 194 19.04 65.38 -19.39
C GLU A 194 20.22 66.26 -18.92
N VAL A 195 21.44 65.72 -18.89
CA VAL A 195 22.65 66.48 -18.59
C VAL A 195 22.96 67.48 -19.69
N HIS A 196 22.78 67.10 -20.96
CA HIS A 196 23.01 67.99 -22.11
C HIS A 196 21.99 69.14 -22.15
N LEU A 197 20.71 68.86 -21.86
CA LEU A 197 19.64 69.87 -21.80
C LEU A 197 19.82 70.83 -20.62
N LYS A 198 20.22 70.35 -19.44
CA LYS A 198 20.53 71.19 -18.28
C LYS A 198 21.74 72.10 -18.53
N ALA A 199 22.79 71.59 -19.19
CA ALA A 199 23.95 72.40 -19.56
C ALA A 199 23.61 73.51 -20.57
N GLN A 200 22.67 73.24 -21.49
CA GLN A 200 22.19 74.24 -22.45
C GLN A 200 21.30 75.30 -21.79
N ALA A 201 20.38 74.89 -20.89
CA ALA A 201 19.54 75.82 -20.13
C ALA A 201 20.36 76.76 -19.21
N VAL A 202 21.48 76.29 -18.66
CA VAL A 202 22.39 77.12 -17.86
C VAL A 202 23.10 78.18 -18.70
N ARG A 203 23.48 77.87 -19.95
CA ARG A 203 24.08 78.86 -20.87
C ARG A 203 23.07 79.93 -21.27
N ASP A 204 21.85 79.54 -21.62
CA ASP A 204 20.79 80.48 -22.01
C ASP A 204 20.31 81.36 -20.83
N ALA A 205 20.36 80.83 -19.59
CA ALA A 205 20.05 81.62 -18.39
C ALA A 205 21.13 82.67 -18.08
N ALA A 206 22.42 82.32 -18.25
CA ALA A 206 23.53 83.26 -18.05
C ALA A 206 23.52 84.41 -19.06
N GLU A 207 23.10 84.16 -20.31
CA GLU A 207 22.98 85.19 -21.34
C GLU A 207 21.82 86.16 -21.05
N ARG A 208 20.67 85.65 -20.59
CA ARG A 208 19.54 86.50 -20.15
C ARG A 208 19.87 87.35 -18.93
N GLU A 209 20.60 86.81 -17.95
CA GLU A 209 21.02 87.60 -16.78
C GLU A 209 22.00 88.73 -17.14
N ALA A 210 22.91 88.49 -18.10
CA ALA A 210 23.82 89.53 -18.59
C ALA A 210 23.08 90.66 -19.35
N GLU A 211 22.05 90.30 -20.12
CA GLU A 211 21.21 91.26 -20.84
C GLU A 211 20.29 92.06 -19.91
N GLU A 212 19.75 91.43 -18.88
CA GLU A 212 18.98 92.10 -17.82
C GLU A 212 19.85 93.06 -16.99
N GLN A 213 21.09 92.69 -16.66
CA GLN A 213 22.00 93.61 -15.97
C GLN A 213 22.34 94.84 -16.81
N ARG A 214 22.46 94.68 -18.14
CA ARG A 214 22.69 95.80 -19.07
C ARG A 214 21.46 96.70 -19.19
N ARG A 215 20.24 96.14 -19.19
CA ARG A 215 18.98 96.90 -19.15
C ARG A 215 18.75 97.62 -17.83
N ARG A 216 19.07 96.99 -16.68
CA ARG A 216 18.94 97.61 -15.35
C ARG A 216 19.88 98.80 -15.15
N ARG A 217 21.09 98.78 -15.74
CA ARG A 217 22.01 99.94 -15.74
C ARG A 217 21.49 101.14 -16.53
N ILE A 218 20.74 100.90 -17.61
CA ILE A 218 20.13 101.97 -18.44
C ILE A 218 18.86 102.52 -17.76
N ALA A 219 18.04 101.64 -17.16
CA ALA A 219 16.84 102.03 -16.43
C ALA A 219 17.14 102.83 -15.14
N ALA A 220 18.22 102.51 -14.42
CA ALA A 220 18.60 103.23 -13.20
C ALA A 220 18.97 104.71 -13.44
N LEU A 221 19.48 105.06 -14.62
CA LEU A 221 19.83 106.44 -14.99
C LEU A 221 18.60 107.27 -15.43
N GLU A 222 17.50 106.62 -15.83
CA GLU A 222 16.27 107.27 -16.26
C GLU A 222 15.27 107.43 -15.11
N GLN A 223 15.37 106.55 -14.10
CA GLN A 223 14.53 106.55 -12.91
C GLN A 223 14.92 107.62 -11.87
N GLU A 224 16.18 108.05 -11.84
CA GLU A 224 16.65 109.17 -10.99
C GLU A 224 16.09 110.55 -11.43
N ARG A 225 15.54 110.65 -12.66
CA ARG A 225 14.91 111.87 -13.20
C ARG A 225 13.39 111.92 -13.00
N LEU A 226 12.77 110.82 -12.58
CA LEU A 226 11.32 110.64 -12.46
C LEU A 226 10.87 110.30 -11.02
N ASP A 227 11.80 109.92 -10.13
CA ASP A 227 11.54 109.65 -8.71
C ASP A 227 11.50 110.91 -7.82
N GLU A 228 11.79 112.11 -8.36
CA GLU A 228 11.58 113.39 -7.64
C GLU A 228 10.10 113.86 -7.66
N GLU A 229 9.26 113.37 -8.59
CA GLU A 229 7.89 113.87 -8.75
C GLU A 229 6.80 112.92 -8.20
N LEU A 230 7.12 111.67 -7.88
CA LEU A 230 6.14 110.68 -7.41
C LEU A 230 6.27 110.32 -5.91
N ALA A 231 7.01 111.11 -5.13
CA ALA A 231 6.98 111.13 -3.66
C ALA A 231 5.70 111.78 -3.08
N ARG A 232 4.59 111.85 -3.82
CA ARG A 232 3.35 112.51 -3.37
C ARG A 232 2.05 111.78 -3.61
N ARG A 233 2.05 110.52 -4.06
CA ARG A 233 0.80 109.77 -4.15
C ARG A 233 0.93 108.41 -3.49
N LEU A 234 0.75 108.48 -2.17
CA LEU A 234 -0.10 107.56 -1.43
C LEU A 234 0.22 106.09 -1.68
N ALA A 235 0.83 105.40 -0.72
CA ALA A 235 0.05 104.97 0.44
C ALA A 235 -1.36 104.52 0.02
N HIS A 236 -1.48 103.29 -0.49
CA HIS A 236 -2.36 102.31 0.12
C HIS A 236 -2.27 100.94 -0.59
N ASP A 237 -2.02 99.95 0.27
CA ASP A 237 -2.56 98.60 0.29
C ASP A 237 -1.94 97.43 -0.49
N ASP A 238 -1.45 96.56 0.40
CA ASP A 238 -0.99 95.19 0.36
C ASP A 238 -2.18 94.19 0.31
N LYS A 239 -1.95 93.05 -0.35
CA LYS A 239 -2.52 91.69 -0.12
C LYS A 239 -3.95 91.24 -0.53
N ARG A 240 -3.94 90.38 -1.59
CA ARG A 240 -4.17 88.89 -1.62
C ARG A 240 -5.56 88.26 -1.36
N LYS A 241 -6.06 87.43 -2.32
CA LYS A 241 -6.17 85.93 -2.26
C LYS A 241 -6.93 85.28 -3.46
N MET A 242 -6.52 84.06 -3.85
CA MET A 242 -7.14 83.12 -4.84
C MET A 242 -7.46 81.75 -4.18
N VAL A 243 -8.16 80.88 -4.92
CA VAL A 243 -9.16 79.84 -4.53
C VAL A 243 -8.78 78.40 -5.00
N ALA A 244 -9.28 77.36 -4.27
CA ALA A 244 -9.66 75.95 -4.64
C ALA A 244 -8.61 74.95 -5.22
N GLU A 245 -8.68 73.60 -5.13
CA GLU A 245 -9.52 72.54 -4.51
C GLU A 245 -8.84 71.14 -4.72
N ALA A 246 -9.29 70.09 -4.00
CA ALA A 246 -8.77 68.70 -3.79
C ALA A 246 -8.97 67.71 -5.00
N PRO A 247 -8.86 66.33 -4.96
CA PRO A 247 -8.67 65.29 -3.90
C PRO A 247 -7.74 64.08 -4.33
N PRO A 248 -7.94 62.78 -3.95
CA PRO A 248 -7.76 62.08 -2.65
C PRO A 248 -6.79 60.86 -2.70
N ILE A 249 -6.32 60.37 -1.54
CA ILE A 249 -5.80 58.98 -1.37
C ILE A 249 -6.19 58.49 0.04
N SER A 250 -6.71 57.25 0.16
CA SER A 250 -6.86 56.56 1.44
C SER A 250 -6.47 55.08 1.30
N HIS A 251 -5.51 54.67 2.11
CA HIS A 251 -5.20 53.29 2.48
C HIS A 251 -5.58 53.11 3.95
N SER A 252 -6.20 51.98 4.31
CA SER A 252 -6.07 51.38 5.64
C SER A 252 -6.39 49.90 5.57
N GLY A 253 -5.51 49.10 6.17
CA GLY A 253 -5.80 47.70 6.48
C GLY A 253 -6.57 47.53 7.79
N THR A 254 -6.70 46.26 8.19
CA THR A 254 -6.53 45.70 9.56
C THR A 254 -7.61 44.65 9.90
N LEU A 255 -7.13 43.45 10.27
CA LEU A 255 -7.67 42.41 11.20
C LEU A 255 -9.13 41.94 11.08
N ASN A 256 -9.37 40.61 11.05
CA ASN A 256 -9.69 39.90 12.30
C ASN A 256 -9.82 38.37 12.17
N ASN A 257 -9.58 37.78 13.34
CA ASN A 257 -9.70 36.42 13.85
C ASN A 257 -11.05 35.71 13.55
N GLY A 258 -11.06 34.38 13.60
CA GLY A 258 -12.30 33.60 13.53
C GLY A 258 -12.10 32.08 13.46
N SER A 259 -11.91 31.46 14.63
CA SER A 259 -12.06 30.03 14.90
C SER A 259 -13.40 29.46 14.42
N ASN A 260 -13.41 28.25 13.86
CA ASN A 260 -14.51 27.28 14.04
C ASN A 260 -14.06 25.87 13.65
N GLY A 261 -14.00 24.98 14.64
CA GLY A 261 -13.84 23.55 14.47
C GLY A 261 -15.21 22.88 14.46
N ASN A 262 -15.51 22.15 13.38
CA ASN A 262 -16.64 21.23 13.32
C ASN A 262 -16.12 19.79 13.41
N GLY A 263 -16.01 19.25 14.64
CA GLY A 263 -15.88 17.81 14.85
C GLY A 263 -17.27 17.20 14.89
N TYR A 264 -17.58 16.28 13.97
CA TYR A 264 -18.83 15.52 14.01
C TYR A 264 -18.86 14.65 15.28
N ASP A 265 -19.77 14.94 16.22
CA ASP A 265 -20.00 14.06 17.38
C ASP A 265 -20.83 12.84 16.96
N LEU A 266 -20.12 11.76 16.66
CA LEU A 266 -20.69 10.49 16.22
C LEU A 266 -20.87 9.50 17.38
N SER A 267 -20.81 9.95 18.63
CA SER A 267 -20.90 9.05 19.80
C SER A 267 -22.23 8.30 19.90
N LYS A 268 -23.31 8.79 19.28
CA LYS A 268 -24.67 8.22 19.36
C LYS A 268 -25.13 7.44 18.12
N ILE A 269 -24.34 7.42 17.05
CA ILE A 269 -24.71 6.74 15.81
C ILE A 269 -24.68 5.21 15.99
N THR A 270 -25.62 4.47 15.43
CA THR A 270 -25.61 2.99 15.50
C THR A 270 -24.59 2.41 14.52
N PHE A 271 -24.20 1.14 14.71
CA PHE A 271 -23.25 0.46 13.82
C PHE A 271 -23.77 0.36 12.37
N ALA A 272 -25.09 0.16 12.21
CA ALA A 272 -25.74 0.15 10.90
C ALA A 272 -25.68 1.51 10.22
N GLU A 273 -26.00 2.59 10.95
CA GLU A 273 -25.94 3.96 10.43
C GLU A 273 -24.49 4.41 10.11
N LEU A 274 -23.48 3.94 10.86
CA LEU A 274 -22.06 4.11 10.54
C LEU A 274 -21.70 3.47 9.19
N ARG A 275 -22.13 2.23 8.97
CA ARG A 275 -21.90 1.50 7.71
C ARG A 275 -22.61 2.17 6.54
N ASP A 276 -23.87 2.57 6.72
CA ASP A 276 -24.66 3.18 5.67
C ASP A 276 -24.15 4.57 5.31
N THR A 277 -23.74 5.38 6.29
CA THR A 277 -23.12 6.69 6.05
C THR A 277 -21.78 6.56 5.31
N ILE A 278 -20.99 5.53 5.61
CA ILE A 278 -19.73 5.24 4.88
C ILE A 278 -20.00 4.85 3.42
N ASN A 279 -21.11 4.17 3.15
CA ASN A 279 -21.44 3.66 1.82
C ASN A 279 -22.18 4.68 0.93
N THR A 280 -22.89 5.63 1.53
CA THR A 280 -23.76 6.58 0.80
C THR A 280 -23.26 8.01 0.77
N SER A 281 -22.42 8.43 1.72
CA SER A 281 -21.95 9.82 1.78
C SER A 281 -20.65 10.04 1.00
N ASN A 282 -20.54 11.21 0.35
CA ASN A 282 -19.32 11.67 -0.35
C ASN A 282 -18.59 12.78 0.44
N ASN A 283 -18.97 13.03 1.69
CA ASN A 283 -18.32 14.04 2.54
C ASN A 283 -17.10 13.42 3.24
N ILE A 284 -15.91 13.83 2.81
CA ILE A 284 -14.63 13.26 3.23
C ILE A 284 -14.38 13.44 4.73
N GLU A 285 -14.71 14.61 5.30
CA GLU A 285 -14.50 14.89 6.73
C GLU A 285 -15.44 14.06 7.62
N LEU A 286 -16.68 13.82 7.15
CA LEU A 286 -17.64 12.94 7.82
C LEU A 286 -17.21 11.46 7.73
N LEU A 287 -16.70 11.02 6.59
CA LEU A 287 -16.19 9.66 6.40
C LEU A 287 -14.97 9.36 7.29
N GLU A 288 -14.07 10.33 7.47
CA GLU A 288 -12.94 10.22 8.40
C GLU A 288 -13.41 10.12 9.85
N ALA A 289 -14.38 10.95 10.25
CA ALA A 289 -14.98 10.88 11.58
C ALA A 289 -15.68 9.51 11.81
N CYS A 290 -16.40 8.99 10.82
CA CYS A 290 -17.04 7.67 10.87
C CYS A 290 -16.01 6.53 11.01
N ARG A 291 -14.89 6.58 10.26
CA ARG A 291 -13.79 5.59 10.38
C ARG A 291 -13.11 5.66 11.75
N ALA A 292 -12.90 6.86 12.28
CA ALA A 292 -12.32 7.06 13.61
C ALA A 292 -13.22 6.49 14.72
N GLU A 293 -14.53 6.70 14.65
CA GLU A 293 -15.52 6.11 15.56
C GLU A 293 -15.55 4.58 15.47
N PHE A 294 -15.52 4.02 14.25
CA PHE A 294 -15.49 2.58 14.05
C PHE A 294 -14.27 1.94 14.73
N HIS A 295 -13.07 2.50 14.53
CA HIS A 295 -11.87 2.02 15.20
C HIS A 295 -11.90 2.24 16.72
N ARG A 296 -12.49 3.33 17.22
CA ARG A 296 -12.68 3.56 18.66
C ARG A 296 -13.53 2.46 19.29
N ARG A 297 -14.65 2.08 18.66
CA ARG A 297 -15.53 1.01 19.15
C ARG A 297 -14.89 -0.37 19.05
N LEU A 298 -14.16 -0.65 17.97
CA LEU A 298 -13.41 -1.89 17.80
C LEU A 298 -12.32 -2.05 18.89
N ARG A 299 -11.62 -0.97 19.24
CA ARG A 299 -10.69 -0.96 20.39
C ARG A 299 -11.38 -1.31 21.70
N ALA A 300 -12.51 -0.67 21.99
CA ALA A 300 -13.26 -0.93 23.23
C ALA A 300 -13.73 -2.39 23.31
N TYR A 301 -14.19 -2.95 22.19
CA TYR A 301 -14.58 -4.37 22.11
C TYR A 301 -13.39 -5.32 22.27
N ASN A 302 -12.26 -5.08 21.60
CA ASN A 302 -11.07 -5.93 21.72
C ASN A 302 -10.46 -5.86 23.12
N ALA A 303 -10.44 -4.69 23.76
CA ALA A 303 -10.01 -4.54 25.14
C ALA A 303 -10.94 -5.28 26.13
N TRP A 304 -12.25 -5.18 25.93
CA TRP A 304 -13.23 -5.94 26.72
C TRP A 304 -13.07 -7.45 26.51
N LYS A 305 -12.86 -7.90 25.27
CA LYS A 305 -12.69 -9.32 24.91
C LYS A 305 -11.39 -9.90 25.50
N GLY A 306 -10.28 -9.17 25.41
CA GLY A 306 -9.00 -9.58 25.99
C GLY A 306 -9.06 -9.72 27.52
N ASN A 307 -9.85 -8.88 28.19
CA ASN A 307 -10.05 -8.96 29.64
C ASN A 307 -11.02 -10.07 30.08
N ASN A 308 -11.78 -10.67 29.15
CA ASN A 308 -12.81 -11.67 29.45
C ASN A 308 -12.57 -13.05 28.79
N GLU A 309 -11.46 -13.26 28.07
CA GLU A 309 -11.11 -14.58 27.56
C GLU A 309 -10.59 -15.52 28.69
N PRO A 310 -11.13 -16.74 28.83
CA PRO A 310 -10.64 -17.70 29.82
C PRO A 310 -9.19 -18.08 29.51
N HIS A 311 -8.31 -17.88 30.50
CA HIS A 311 -6.88 -18.10 30.37
C HIS A 311 -6.56 -19.58 30.12
N GLY A 312 -6.37 -19.95 28.84
CA GLY A 312 -6.07 -21.33 28.47
C GLY A 312 -5.76 -21.59 26.99
N ALA A 313 -5.60 -20.57 26.15
CA ALA A 313 -5.18 -20.73 24.74
C ALA A 313 -3.83 -20.05 24.51
N PRO A 314 -2.88 -20.67 23.77
CA PRO A 314 -1.63 -20.03 23.41
C PRO A 314 -1.94 -18.79 22.57
N GLY A 315 -1.57 -17.62 23.10
CA GLY A 315 -1.95 -16.31 22.57
C GLY A 315 -1.55 -16.13 21.12
N ASN A 316 -2.57 -16.08 20.27
CA ASN A 316 -2.49 -15.68 18.86
C ASN A 316 -3.00 -14.22 18.70
N GLY A 317 -2.76 -13.39 19.72
CA GLY A 317 -3.03 -11.96 19.69
C GLY A 317 -1.93 -11.21 18.92
N PRO A 318 -2.22 -10.02 18.38
CA PRO A 318 -1.26 -9.27 17.58
C PRO A 318 -0.01 -8.94 18.41
N GLN A 319 1.10 -9.64 18.14
CA GLN A 319 2.40 -9.33 18.75
C GLN A 319 2.98 -8.10 18.07
N MET A 320 2.63 -6.93 18.60
CA MET A 320 3.30 -5.69 18.30
C MET A 320 4.22 -5.28 19.45
N PRO A 321 5.51 -4.99 19.21
CA PRO A 321 6.32 -4.27 20.17
C PRO A 321 5.82 -2.81 20.21
N VAL A 322 5.03 -2.48 21.23
CA VAL A 322 4.66 -1.10 21.55
C VAL A 322 5.88 -0.42 22.16
N PHE A 323 6.35 0.66 21.55
CA PHE A 323 7.48 1.43 22.08
C PHE A 323 6.96 2.52 23.02
N GLU A 324 7.45 2.52 24.26
CA GLU A 324 6.94 3.34 25.36
C GLU A 324 7.20 4.84 25.19
N GLU A 325 6.31 5.63 25.78
CA GLU A 325 6.01 7.02 25.49
C GLU A 325 6.97 8.02 26.18
N ALA A 326 7.43 9.03 25.42
CA ALA A 326 8.03 10.24 25.98
C ALA A 326 7.34 11.49 25.41
N LYS A 327 6.42 12.03 26.22
CA LYS A 327 5.81 13.39 26.29
C LYS A 327 5.76 14.28 25.02
N LEU A 328 4.51 14.61 24.66
CA LEU A 328 3.97 15.87 24.11
C LEU A 328 4.77 16.63 23.03
N ALA A 329 4.23 16.57 21.80
CA ALA A 329 4.14 17.72 20.90
C ALA A 329 2.90 17.54 19.99
N SER A 330 2.06 18.58 19.89
CA SER A 330 0.82 18.59 19.11
C SER A 330 1.08 18.25 17.63
N PRO A 331 0.25 17.39 16.99
CA PRO A 331 0.42 17.07 15.59
C PRO A 331 -0.02 18.24 14.70
N VAL A 332 0.89 18.72 13.85
CA VAL A 332 0.55 19.55 12.70
C VAL A 332 -0.20 18.67 11.71
N VAL A 333 -1.50 18.92 11.54
CA VAL A 333 -2.34 18.23 10.55
C VAL A 333 -1.98 18.77 9.17
N SER A 334 -1.29 17.96 8.35
CA SER A 334 -1.08 18.27 6.94
C SER A 334 -2.39 18.05 6.16
N ARG A 335 -3.00 19.14 5.69
CA ARG A 335 -4.09 19.13 4.72
C ARG A 335 -3.57 18.64 3.35
N SER A 336 -3.60 17.34 3.08
CA SER A 336 -3.41 16.80 1.73
C SER A 336 -4.53 15.84 1.35
N LYS A 337 -5.10 16.04 0.15
CA LYS A 337 -6.23 15.26 -0.41
C LYS A 337 -5.89 13.80 -0.73
N ASN A 338 -4.63 13.41 -0.60
CA ASN A 338 -4.15 12.04 -0.71
C ASN A 338 -3.65 11.59 0.67
N LEU A 339 -4.24 10.52 1.22
CA LEU A 339 -3.73 9.88 2.43
C LEU A 339 -2.30 9.40 2.13
N ILE A 340 -1.33 9.94 2.86
CA ILE A 340 0.09 9.58 2.70
C ILE A 340 0.23 8.09 3.03
N GLN A 341 0.72 7.29 2.07
CA GLN A 341 1.01 5.87 2.29
C GLN A 341 2.41 5.75 2.91
N ARG A 342 2.54 5.02 4.02
CA ARG A 342 3.81 4.83 4.74
C ARG A 342 4.00 3.37 5.11
N TYR A 343 5.23 2.89 5.00
CA TYR A 343 5.56 1.48 5.12
C TYR A 343 6.64 1.28 6.19
N PHE A 344 6.48 0.27 7.04
CA PHE A 344 7.37 0.04 8.17
C PHE A 344 7.80 -1.42 8.27
N LYS A 345 9.03 -1.63 8.77
CA LYS A 345 9.62 -2.92 9.11
C LYS A 345 10.26 -2.83 10.50
N VAL A 346 9.87 -3.75 11.39
CA VAL A 346 10.38 -3.82 12.76
C VAL A 346 10.84 -5.25 13.06
N PRO A 347 12.13 -5.47 13.38
CA PRO A 347 12.56 -6.77 13.89
C PRO A 347 12.09 -6.96 15.34
N TYR A 348 11.72 -8.18 15.69
CA TYR A 348 11.41 -8.59 17.07
C TYR A 348 12.12 -9.91 17.41
N THR A 349 12.36 -10.16 18.70
CA THR A 349 12.98 -11.40 19.17
C THR A 349 11.90 -12.29 19.78
N SER A 350 11.75 -13.50 19.26
CA SER A 350 10.83 -14.50 19.81
C SER A 350 11.31 -15.02 21.16
N ALA A 351 10.44 -15.66 21.93
CA ALA A 351 10.77 -16.32 23.20
C ALA A 351 11.88 -17.38 23.07
N SER A 352 12.09 -17.92 21.86
CA SER A 352 13.19 -18.83 21.53
C SER A 352 14.53 -18.14 21.23
N GLY A 353 14.60 -16.81 21.31
CA GLY A 353 15.79 -16.00 20.97
C GLY A 353 15.99 -15.76 19.47
N ALA A 354 15.12 -16.29 18.61
CA ALA A 354 15.22 -16.13 17.16
C ALA A 354 14.52 -14.84 16.68
N THR A 355 15.09 -14.18 15.67
CA THR A 355 14.60 -12.90 15.14
C THR A 355 13.48 -13.11 14.13
N GLY A 356 12.32 -12.50 14.38
CA GLY A 356 11.20 -12.36 13.44
C GLY A 356 11.12 -10.93 12.90
N TYR A 357 10.29 -10.72 11.90
CA TYR A 357 10.06 -9.41 11.31
C TYR A 357 8.58 -9.09 11.22
N TRP A 358 8.21 -7.89 11.66
CA TRP A 358 6.89 -7.34 11.54
C TRP A 358 6.88 -6.20 10.51
N TYR A 359 5.90 -6.20 9.63
CA TYR A 359 5.74 -5.24 8.54
C TYR A 359 4.35 -4.61 8.60
N ALA A 360 4.27 -3.32 8.31
CA ALA A 360 3.00 -2.62 8.23
C ALA A 360 2.95 -1.58 7.13
N HIS A 361 1.78 -1.47 6.52
CA HIS A 361 1.41 -0.44 5.57
C HIS A 361 0.31 0.41 6.19
N PHE A 362 0.58 1.71 6.36
CA PHE A 362 -0.35 2.71 6.87
C PHE A 362 -0.84 3.61 5.73
N SER A 363 -2.16 3.83 5.68
CA SER A 363 -2.80 4.84 4.85
C SER A 363 -3.23 5.99 5.75
N GLY A 364 -2.46 7.08 5.74
CA GLY A 364 -2.59 8.16 6.72
C GLY A 364 -2.23 7.67 8.13
N GLN A 365 -3.20 7.73 9.05
CA GLN A 365 -3.00 7.34 10.46
C GLN A 365 -3.34 5.89 10.77
N PHE A 366 -3.96 5.16 9.84
CA PHE A 366 -4.49 3.81 10.10
C PHE A 366 -3.77 2.75 9.28
N ILE A 367 -3.56 1.58 9.90
CA ILE A 367 -2.98 0.43 9.22
C ILE A 367 -3.98 -0.16 8.23
N VAL A 368 -3.51 -0.56 7.05
CA VAL A 368 -4.34 -1.14 5.99
C VAL A 368 -3.86 -2.53 5.56
N ARG A 369 -2.56 -2.83 5.73
CA ARG A 369 -2.00 -4.18 5.57
C ARG A 369 -0.96 -4.42 6.64
N GLN A 370 -0.94 -5.64 7.18
CA GLN A 370 0.01 -6.08 8.19
C GLN A 370 0.56 -7.45 7.79
N MET A 371 1.86 -7.64 7.95
CA MET A 371 2.53 -8.90 7.70
C MET A 371 3.51 -9.23 8.82
N GLU A 372 3.47 -10.45 9.32
CA GLU A 372 4.41 -10.94 10.31
C GLU A 372 5.12 -12.17 9.78
N ILE A 373 6.45 -12.13 9.74
CA ILE A 373 7.30 -13.25 9.35
C ILE A 373 7.92 -13.78 10.63
N GLN A 374 7.44 -14.96 11.05
CA GLN A 374 7.99 -15.64 12.21
C GLN A 374 9.43 -16.11 11.94
N PRO A 375 10.25 -16.35 12.98
CA PRO A 375 11.60 -16.90 12.79
C PRO A 375 11.63 -18.28 12.10
N SER A 376 10.51 -19.01 12.13
CA SER A 376 10.29 -20.26 11.39
C SER A 376 10.17 -20.07 9.86
N GLY A 377 10.02 -18.83 9.40
CA GLY A 377 9.76 -18.47 8.01
C GLY A 377 8.29 -18.51 7.61
N TYR A 378 7.38 -18.80 8.54
CA TYR A 378 5.93 -18.80 8.27
C TYR A 378 5.39 -17.35 8.23
N PRO A 379 4.77 -16.91 7.12
CA PRO A 379 4.18 -15.58 7.02
C PRO A 379 2.73 -15.56 7.52
N ILE A 380 2.36 -14.51 8.24
CA ILE A 380 0.98 -14.17 8.59
C ILE A 380 0.65 -12.87 7.86
N LEU A 381 -0.31 -12.92 6.94
CA LEU A 381 -0.75 -11.77 6.14
C LEU A 381 -2.15 -11.35 6.58
N LEU A 382 -2.33 -10.08 6.90
CA LEU A 382 -3.59 -9.52 7.38
C LEU A 382 -3.94 -8.26 6.58
N MET A 383 -5.21 -8.13 6.19
CA MET A 383 -5.72 -6.96 5.45
C MET A 383 -6.89 -6.31 6.17
N ALA A 384 -6.90 -4.97 6.17
CA ALA A 384 -7.98 -4.20 6.76
C ALA A 384 -9.33 -4.47 6.06
N GLY A 385 -10.41 -4.51 6.84
CA GLY A 385 -11.76 -4.91 6.44
C GLY A 385 -12.02 -6.41 6.52
N LYS A 386 -10.99 -7.26 6.39
CA LYS A 386 -11.13 -8.72 6.44
C LYS A 386 -10.63 -9.30 7.76
N ASP A 387 -9.47 -8.83 8.21
CA ASP A 387 -8.73 -9.39 9.35
C ASP A 387 -8.63 -8.39 10.51
N ASP A 388 -9.53 -7.41 10.58
CA ASP A 388 -9.50 -6.29 11.54
C ASP A 388 -9.41 -6.75 13.00
N GLU A 389 -10.02 -7.90 13.34
CA GLU A 389 -9.95 -8.49 14.68
C GLU A 389 -8.54 -8.93 15.10
N LYS A 390 -7.65 -9.18 14.13
CA LYS A 390 -6.29 -9.69 14.33
C LYS A 390 -5.21 -8.66 14.02
N MET A 391 -5.59 -7.51 13.49
CA MET A 391 -4.65 -6.44 13.10
C MET A 391 -4.36 -5.49 14.27
N CYS A 392 -3.23 -4.79 14.17
CA CYS A 392 -2.88 -3.72 15.09
C CYS A 392 -3.89 -2.57 15.01
N VAL A 393 -4.39 -2.12 16.15
CA VAL A 393 -5.41 -1.04 16.23
C VAL A 393 -4.82 0.30 16.68
N VAL A 394 -3.49 0.37 16.79
CA VAL A 394 -2.74 1.58 17.18
C VAL A 394 -2.53 2.47 15.96
N THR A 395 -2.76 3.78 16.09
CA THR A 395 -2.52 4.72 14.99
C THR A 395 -1.03 4.93 14.73
N LEU A 396 -0.68 5.43 13.54
CA LEU A 396 0.71 5.67 13.18
C LEU A 396 1.42 6.59 14.19
N ASN A 397 0.75 7.67 14.62
CA ASN A 397 1.31 8.59 15.60
C ASN A 397 1.52 7.94 16.98
N GLU A 398 0.57 7.14 17.44
CA GLU A 398 0.64 6.43 18.73
C GLU A 398 1.68 5.30 18.72
N SER A 399 1.92 4.68 17.55
CA SER A 399 2.85 3.55 17.42
C SER A 399 4.32 3.91 17.65
N GLY A 400 4.67 5.21 17.57
CA GLY A 400 6.05 5.69 17.66
C GLY A 400 6.95 5.28 16.48
N LEU A 401 6.42 4.56 15.47
CA LEU A 401 7.21 4.03 14.34
C LEU A 401 7.94 5.11 13.56
N THR A 402 7.34 6.30 13.44
CA THR A 402 7.91 7.44 12.73
C THR A 402 9.14 8.05 13.41
N ARG A 403 9.36 7.74 14.70
CA ARG A 403 10.50 8.22 15.49
C ARG A 403 11.67 7.24 15.50
N LYS A 404 11.44 5.99 15.10
CA LYS A 404 12.46 4.93 15.10
C LYS A 404 13.27 4.97 13.81
N LYS A 405 14.55 5.35 13.90
CA LYS A 405 15.47 5.39 12.76
C LYS A 405 15.59 3.99 12.14
N GLY A 406 15.34 3.90 10.83
CA GLY A 406 15.41 2.64 10.07
C GLY A 406 14.18 1.74 10.17
N ALA A 407 13.09 2.19 10.80
CA ALA A 407 11.82 1.46 10.79
C ALA A 407 11.01 1.70 9.52
N GLU A 408 11.09 2.89 8.93
CA GLU A 408 10.40 3.22 7.67
C GLU A 408 11.14 2.61 6.48
N VAL A 409 10.42 1.90 5.64
CA VAL A 409 10.92 1.20 4.44
C VAL A 409 10.26 1.76 3.19
N LEU A 410 10.86 1.53 2.03
CA LEU A 410 10.32 2.00 0.77
C LEU A 410 9.14 1.12 0.33
N GLU A 411 8.21 1.70 -0.43
CA GLU A 411 7.03 0.99 -0.94
C GLU A 411 7.40 -0.30 -1.67
N TYR A 412 8.39 -0.24 -2.56
CA TYR A 412 8.82 -1.41 -3.33
C TYR A 412 9.38 -2.53 -2.45
N GLU A 413 10.01 -2.20 -1.32
CA GLU A 413 10.55 -3.20 -0.38
C GLU A 413 9.41 -3.94 0.32
N PHE A 414 8.38 -3.20 0.75
CA PHE A 414 7.19 -3.80 1.33
C PHE A 414 6.43 -4.65 0.31
N GLU A 415 6.17 -4.11 -0.89
CA GLU A 415 5.42 -4.81 -1.94
C GLU A 415 6.13 -6.07 -2.44
N SER A 416 7.47 -6.03 -2.57
CA SER A 416 8.26 -7.18 -2.99
C SER A 416 8.11 -8.35 -2.00
N ILE A 417 8.16 -8.06 -0.70
CA ILE A 417 8.02 -9.08 0.35
C ILE A 417 6.57 -9.53 0.47
N TRP A 418 5.62 -8.59 0.44
CA TRP A 418 4.19 -8.85 0.50
C TRP A 418 3.74 -9.76 -0.65
N ALA A 419 4.11 -9.44 -1.88
CA ALA A 419 3.84 -10.28 -3.05
C ALA A 419 4.59 -11.61 -2.99
N GLY A 420 5.83 -11.61 -2.50
CA GLY A 420 6.66 -12.82 -2.35
C GLY A 420 6.04 -13.88 -1.43
N TYR A 421 5.30 -13.45 -0.41
CA TYR A 421 4.55 -14.35 0.49
C TYR A 421 3.08 -14.56 0.09
N GLY A 422 2.66 -14.07 -1.08
CA GLY A 422 1.33 -14.31 -1.64
C GLY A 422 0.27 -13.27 -1.25
N GLY A 423 0.66 -12.09 -0.78
CA GLY A 423 -0.23 -10.98 -0.50
C GLY A 423 -0.78 -10.33 -1.79
N GLY A 424 -2.06 -9.96 -1.78
CA GLY A 424 -2.73 -9.30 -2.91
C GLY A 424 -2.46 -7.79 -2.99
N PRO A 425 -2.60 -7.14 -4.16
CA PRO A 425 -2.35 -5.70 -4.31
C PRO A 425 -3.26 -4.86 -3.41
N TYR A 426 -2.75 -3.74 -2.90
CA TYR A 426 -3.58 -2.77 -2.20
C TYR A 426 -4.43 -1.99 -3.21
N ASP A 427 -5.74 -2.23 -3.14
CA ASP A 427 -6.72 -1.57 -3.98
C ASP A 427 -7.48 -0.56 -3.13
N VAL A 428 -7.22 0.73 -3.39
CA VAL A 428 -7.82 1.88 -2.70
C VAL A 428 -9.37 1.86 -2.78
N GLY A 429 -9.96 1.05 -3.66
CA GLY A 429 -11.41 0.92 -3.84
C GLY A 429 -12.08 -0.33 -3.25
N ARG A 430 -11.34 -1.25 -2.62
CA ARG A 430 -11.89 -2.60 -2.29
C ARG A 430 -12.76 -2.73 -1.04
N LEU A 431 -13.04 -1.64 -0.33
CA LEU A 431 -14.11 -1.60 0.68
C LEU A 431 -15.53 -1.67 0.06
N ARG A 432 -15.66 -1.71 -1.27
CA ARG A 432 -16.94 -1.60 -1.98
C ARG A 432 -17.70 -2.90 -2.23
N LYS A 433 -17.18 -4.09 -1.89
CA LYS A 433 -17.94 -5.34 -2.08
C LYS A 433 -17.64 -6.39 -1.00
N SER A 434 -18.41 -6.34 0.08
CA SER A 434 -18.88 -7.53 0.82
C SER A 434 -20.20 -7.25 1.50
#